data_AF-A0A3P7JRG5-F1
#
_entry.id   AF-A0A3P7JRG5-F1
#
_cell.length_a   1.000
_cell.length_b   1.000
_cell.length_c   1.000
_cell.angle_alpha   90.00
_cell.angle_beta   90.00
_cell.angle_gamma   90.00
#
_symmetry.space_group_name_H-M   'P 1'
#
loop_
_entity.id
_entity.type
_entity.pdbx_description
1 polymer ?
#
loop_
_entity_poly.entity_id
_entity_poly.type
_entity_poly.pdbx_seq_one_letter_code
_entity_poly.pdbx_strand_id
1 'polypeptide(L)'
;MWWWRSAHSSASCFDLVHPRTGVSECPQRASLCRNAAYLQLMQQQCPKTCGYCPTLQRRCFLLVSNCFDLVHPRTGVSECPQRASLCKHAAYLQLMRQQCPKTCGYLSECPQRASLCRNAAYLQLMRQQCPKTCGYCV
;
A
#
# COMPACT_ATOMS: atom_id res chain seq x y z
N MET A 1 15.79 29.18 -4.41
CA MET A 1 15.06 28.81 -5.64
C MET A 1 14.89 27.30 -5.64
N TRP A 2 13.66 26.87 -5.38
CA TRP A 2 13.27 25.51 -5.04
C TRP A 2 13.12 24.70 -6.33
N TRP A 3 14.00 23.73 -6.56
CA TRP A 3 13.86 22.78 -7.66
C TRP A 3 13.90 21.36 -7.10
N TRP A 4 12.80 20.94 -6.47
CA TRP A 4 12.53 19.52 -6.31
C TRP A 4 11.90 19.04 -7.62
N ARG A 5 12.63 18.26 -8.43
CA ARG A 5 11.99 17.48 -9.49
C ARG A 5 11.21 16.37 -8.82
N SER A 6 9.94 16.64 -8.54
CA SER A 6 8.94 15.65 -8.20
C SER A 6 8.69 14.78 -9.42
N ALA A 7 9.41 13.65 -9.53
CA ALA A 7 9.00 12.57 -10.39
C ALA A 7 7.89 11.80 -9.66
N HIS A 8 6.64 12.07 -10.05
CA HIS A 8 5.50 11.25 -9.70
C HIS A 8 5.68 9.86 -10.32
N SER A 9 6.24 8.92 -9.55
CA SER A 9 6.15 7.47 -9.82
C SER A 9 6.46 6.68 -8.54
N SER A 10 5.49 5.87 -8.15
CA SER A 10 5.42 5.03 -6.96
C SER A 10 6.43 3.86 -6.96
N ALA A 11 7.75 4.11 -6.86
CA ALA A 11 8.70 3.00 -6.72
C ALA A 11 10.08 3.31 -6.11
N SER A 12 10.50 4.55 -5.96
CA SER A 12 11.92 4.80 -5.69
C SER A 12 12.17 4.97 -4.18
N CYS A 13 12.30 3.85 -3.47
CA CYS A 13 12.72 3.85 -2.07
C CYS A 13 14.24 3.65 -1.98
N PHE A 14 14.97 4.74 -1.88
CA PHE A 14 16.43 4.77 -1.84
C PHE A 14 16.90 5.79 -0.80
N ASP A 15 18.12 5.62 -0.32
CA ASP A 15 18.72 6.56 0.62
C ASP A 15 19.19 7.81 -0.14
N LEU A 16 18.93 8.97 0.45
CA LEU A 16 19.38 10.24 -0.10
C LEU A 16 20.91 10.32 -0.01
N VAL A 17 21.47 11.03 -0.98
CA VAL A 17 22.90 11.29 -1.09
C VAL A 17 23.16 12.78 -0.94
N HIS A 18 24.32 13.12 -0.40
CA HIS A 18 24.71 14.50 -0.28
C HIS A 18 24.91 15.11 -1.70
N PRO A 19 24.32 16.27 -2.01
CA PRO A 19 24.21 16.77 -3.38
C PRO A 19 25.53 17.15 -4.04
N ARG A 20 26.61 17.33 -3.26
CA ARG A 20 27.95 17.66 -3.80
C ARG A 20 28.86 16.45 -3.93
N THR A 21 28.69 15.44 -3.09
CA THR A 21 29.61 14.29 -3.02
C THR A 21 28.99 13.03 -3.61
N GLY A 22 27.65 12.98 -3.75
CA GLY A 22 26.94 11.80 -4.24
C GLY A 22 26.98 10.62 -3.26
N VAL A 23 27.52 10.80 -2.06
CA VAL A 23 27.66 9.75 -1.04
C VAL A 23 26.48 9.81 -0.07
N SER A 24 25.96 8.65 0.31
CA SER A 24 24.97 8.54 1.38
C SER A 24 25.66 8.35 2.73
N GLU A 25 25.31 9.18 3.71
CA GLU A 25 25.74 9.02 5.10
C GLU A 25 24.87 8.02 5.89
N CYS A 26 23.82 7.48 5.26
CA CYS A 26 22.87 6.60 5.93
C CYS A 26 23.50 5.37 6.60
N PRO A 27 24.51 4.67 6.02
CA PRO A 27 25.17 3.54 6.68
C PRO A 27 25.81 3.90 8.03
N GLN A 28 26.39 5.10 8.13
CA GLN A 28 27.03 5.58 9.37
C GLN A 28 26.00 6.01 10.42
N ARG A 29 24.77 6.31 10.00
CA ARG A 29 23.68 6.82 10.85
C ARG A 29 22.62 5.78 11.13
N ALA A 30 22.86 4.50 10.80
CA ALA A 30 21.88 3.43 10.97
C ALA A 30 21.40 3.24 12.42
N SER A 31 22.22 3.59 13.42
CA SER A 31 21.83 3.58 14.83
C SER A 31 20.67 4.55 15.14
N LEU A 32 20.51 5.62 14.37
CA LEU A 32 19.43 6.61 14.53
C LEU A 32 18.09 6.10 14.02
N CYS A 33 18.04 5.01 13.26
CA CYS A 33 16.79 4.46 12.73
C CYS A 33 15.76 4.14 13.83
N ARG A 34 16.21 3.78 15.04
CA ARG A 34 15.34 3.46 16.19
C ARG A 34 15.21 4.59 17.20
N ASN A 35 15.86 5.73 16.98
CA ASN A 35 15.77 6.87 17.88
C ASN A 35 14.53 7.69 17.55
N ALA A 36 13.62 7.85 18.53
CA ALA A 36 12.36 8.55 18.35
C ALA A 36 12.52 10.00 17.85
N ALA A 37 13.56 10.71 18.29
CA ALA A 37 13.82 12.09 17.87
C ALA A 37 14.23 12.20 16.39
N TYR A 38 14.81 11.14 15.82
CA TYR A 38 15.32 11.11 14.45
C TYR A 38 14.47 10.26 13.51
N LEU A 39 13.38 9.67 14.01
CA LEU A 39 12.58 8.69 13.27
C LEU A 39 12.00 9.27 11.96
N GLN A 40 11.44 10.48 12.01
CA GLN A 40 10.95 11.20 10.82
C GLN A 40 12.07 11.51 9.82
N LEU A 41 13.21 12.00 10.33
CA LEU A 41 14.37 12.34 9.50
C LEU A 41 14.91 11.10 8.77
N MET A 42 15.03 9.99 9.49
CA MET A 42 15.54 8.73 8.95
C MET A 42 14.55 8.08 7.98
N GLN A 43 13.23 8.26 8.15
CA GLN A 43 12.23 7.84 7.17
C GLN A 43 12.35 8.60 5.84
N GLN A 44 12.70 9.88 5.89
CA GLN A 44 12.83 10.70 4.68
C GLN A 44 14.18 10.52 4.00
N GLN A 45 15.27 10.53 4.77
CA GLN A 45 16.63 10.53 4.23
C GLN A 45 17.20 9.13 4.02
N CYS A 46 16.84 8.16 4.88
CA CYS A 46 17.44 6.85 4.90
C CYS A 46 16.41 5.69 4.90
N PRO A 47 15.36 5.75 4.05
CA PRO A 47 14.30 4.75 4.10
C PRO A 47 14.78 3.34 3.75
N LYS A 48 15.85 3.20 2.95
CA LYS A 48 16.41 1.90 2.59
C LYS A 48 17.30 1.37 3.70
N THR A 49 18.24 2.16 4.21
CA THR A 49 19.12 1.77 5.32
C THR A 49 18.31 1.41 6.57
N CYS A 50 17.23 2.12 6.87
CA CYS A 50 16.40 1.86 8.04
C CYS A 50 15.30 0.79 7.83
N GLY A 51 15.18 0.20 6.64
CA GLY A 51 14.14 -0.79 6.35
C GLY A 51 12.71 -0.23 6.33
N TYR A 52 12.57 1.08 6.11
CA TYR A 52 11.27 1.73 5.90
C TYR A 52 10.75 1.57 4.49
N CYS A 53 11.59 1.11 3.57
CA CYS A 53 11.14 0.73 2.25
C CYS A 53 10.04 -0.34 2.34
N PRO A 54 8.88 -0.10 1.71
CA PRO A 54 7.86 -1.12 1.63
C PRO A 54 8.38 -2.24 0.72
N THR A 55 8.73 -3.39 1.31
CA THR A 55 9.09 -4.60 0.58
C THR A 55 7.89 -5.06 -0.24
N LEU A 56 8.10 -5.84 -1.31
CA LEU A 56 6.97 -6.41 -2.08
C LEU A 56 6.00 -7.17 -1.16
N GLN A 57 6.53 -7.88 -0.16
CA GLN A 57 5.78 -8.58 0.86
C GLN A 57 4.98 -7.65 1.79
N ARG A 58 5.51 -6.48 2.14
CA ARG A 58 4.85 -5.48 2.99
C ARG A 58 3.88 -4.57 2.22
N ARG A 59 4.18 -4.26 0.96
CA ARG A 59 3.21 -3.69 0.00
C ARG A 59 2.03 -4.63 -0.17
N CYS A 60 2.32 -5.92 -0.23
CA CYS A 60 1.26 -6.90 -0.37
C CYS A 60 0.52 -7.21 0.91
N PHE A 61 1.18 -7.15 2.06
CA PHE A 61 0.48 -7.09 3.33
C PHE A 61 -0.46 -5.89 3.32
N LEU A 62 -0.03 -4.69 2.92
CA LEU A 62 -0.96 -3.55 2.82
C LEU A 62 -2.06 -3.74 1.75
N LEU A 63 -1.82 -4.47 0.65
CA LEU A 63 -2.83 -4.74 -0.38
C LEU A 63 -3.80 -5.86 -0.02
N VAL A 64 -3.34 -6.87 0.72
CA VAL A 64 -4.10 -8.09 1.06
C VAL A 64 -4.69 -8.01 2.46
N SER A 65 -3.98 -7.39 3.40
CA SER A 65 -4.49 -7.18 4.76
C SER A 65 -5.71 -6.29 4.75
N ASN A 66 -5.96 -5.49 3.72
CA ASN A 66 -7.23 -4.75 3.58
C ASN A 66 -8.42 -5.64 3.18
N CYS A 67 -8.34 -6.97 3.35
CA CYS A 67 -9.46 -7.91 3.19
C CYS A 67 -10.37 -7.95 4.43
N PHE A 68 -10.52 -6.83 5.11
CA PHE A 68 -11.47 -6.65 6.20
C PHE A 68 -12.24 -5.37 6.00
N ASP A 69 -13.45 -5.35 6.54
CA ASP A 69 -14.24 -4.13 6.56
C ASP A 69 -13.60 -3.14 7.53
N LEU A 70 -13.39 -1.91 7.07
CA LEU A 70 -12.88 -0.85 7.92
C LEU A 70 -13.84 -0.64 9.10
N VAL A 71 -13.24 -0.31 10.23
CA VAL A 71 -13.93 0.04 11.46
C VAL A 71 -13.75 1.52 11.72
N HIS A 72 -14.73 2.13 12.36
CA HIS A 72 -14.61 3.51 12.75
C HIS A 72 -13.50 3.67 13.81
N PRO A 73 -12.53 4.60 13.63
CA PRO A 73 -11.29 4.64 14.40
C PRO A 73 -11.46 4.93 15.89
N ARG A 74 -12.62 5.45 16.32
CA ARG A 74 -12.91 5.70 17.74
C ARG A 74 -13.73 4.61 18.42
N THR A 75 -14.56 3.89 17.66
CA THR A 75 -15.51 2.92 18.21
C THR A 75 -15.09 1.49 17.94
N GLY A 76 -14.20 1.26 16.96
CA GLY A 76 -13.77 -0.08 16.57
C GLY A 76 -14.86 -0.92 15.90
N VAL A 77 -16.02 -0.33 15.59
CA VAL A 77 -17.17 -1.02 14.98
C VAL A 77 -17.19 -0.74 13.48
N SER A 78 -17.50 -1.77 12.68
CA SER A 78 -17.74 -1.62 11.25
C SER A 78 -19.23 -1.39 10.98
N GLU A 79 -19.55 -0.34 10.24
CA GLU A 79 -20.91 -0.07 9.74
C GLU A 79 -21.23 -0.81 8.44
N CYS A 80 -20.28 -1.56 7.90
CA CYS A 80 -20.43 -2.24 6.61
C CYS A 80 -21.65 -3.17 6.53
N PRO A 81 -21.99 -3.97 7.55
CA PRO A 81 -23.19 -4.83 7.51
C PRO A 81 -24.49 -4.05 7.27
N GLN A 82 -24.61 -2.85 7.85
CA GLN A 82 -25.79 -1.98 7.70
C GLN A 82 -25.86 -1.33 6.32
N ARG A 83 -24.72 -1.23 5.62
CA ARG A 83 -24.56 -0.57 4.33
C ARG A 83 -24.43 -1.57 3.17
N ALA A 84 -24.63 -2.86 3.40
CA ALA A 84 -24.45 -3.91 2.39
C ALA A 84 -25.31 -3.71 1.11
N SER A 85 -26.46 -3.04 1.22
CA SER A 85 -27.29 -2.65 0.07
C SER A 85 -26.56 -1.74 -0.92
N LEU A 86 -25.59 -0.94 -0.45
CA LEU A 86 -24.80 -0.03 -1.27
C LEU A 86 -23.73 -0.75 -2.11
N CYS A 87 -23.44 -2.03 -1.85
CA CYS A 87 -22.46 -2.80 -2.62
C CYS A 87 -22.79 -2.87 -4.12
N LYS A 88 -24.07 -2.72 -4.50
CA LYS A 88 -24.53 -2.73 -5.90
C LYS A 88 -24.86 -1.32 -6.43
N HIS A 89 -24.78 -0.29 -5.60
CA HIS A 89 -25.16 1.07 -5.98
C HIS A 89 -23.99 1.78 -6.67
N ALA A 90 -24.17 2.19 -7.93
CA ALA A 90 -23.09 2.74 -8.77
C ALA A 90 -22.31 3.89 -8.12
N ALA A 91 -23.02 4.85 -7.49
CA ALA A 91 -22.40 5.98 -6.80
C ALA A 91 -21.50 5.60 -5.60
N TYR A 92 -21.78 4.46 -4.95
CA TYR A 92 -21.08 4.03 -3.73
C TYR A 92 -20.14 2.85 -3.96
N LEU A 93 -20.07 2.34 -5.18
CA LEU A 93 -19.33 1.14 -5.54
C LEU A 93 -17.83 1.26 -5.20
N GLN A 94 -17.22 2.42 -5.49
CA GLN A 94 -15.83 2.70 -5.12
C GLN A 94 -15.63 2.81 -3.60
N LEU A 95 -16.55 3.49 -2.91
CA LEU A 95 -16.50 3.65 -1.46
C LEU A 95 -16.61 2.29 -0.76
N MET A 96 -17.57 1.46 -1.17
CA MET A 96 -17.79 0.14 -0.61
C MET A 96 -16.64 -0.82 -0.92
N ARG A 97 -15.95 -0.66 -2.06
CA ARG A 97 -14.72 -1.42 -2.37
C ARG A 97 -13.56 -1.09 -1.43
N GLN A 98 -13.44 0.16 -1.01
CA GLN A 98 -12.37 0.60 -0.13
C GLN A 98 -12.68 0.30 1.34
N GLN A 99 -13.93 0.54 1.76
CA GLN A 99 -14.31 0.47 3.16
C GLN A 99 -14.92 -0.86 3.57
N CYS A 100 -15.59 -1.56 2.66
CA CYS A 100 -16.35 -2.77 2.97
C CYS A 100 -16.04 -3.96 2.04
N PRO A 101 -14.75 -4.25 1.75
CA PRO A 101 -14.40 -5.27 0.76
C PRO A 101 -14.82 -6.68 1.16
N LYS A 102 -14.94 -6.96 2.46
CA LYS A 102 -15.37 -8.26 2.98
C LYS A 102 -16.90 -8.35 2.97
N THR A 103 -17.61 -7.36 3.49
CA THR A 103 -19.09 -7.33 3.49
C THR A 103 -19.65 -7.40 2.06
N CYS A 104 -19.01 -6.75 1.09
CA CYS A 104 -19.46 -6.77 -0.30
C CYS A 104 -18.94 -7.98 -1.11
N GLY A 105 -18.13 -8.86 -0.52
CA GLY A 105 -17.65 -10.07 -1.21
C GLY A 105 -16.69 -9.82 -2.39
N TYR A 106 -16.10 -8.63 -2.51
CA TYR A 106 -15.22 -8.31 -3.64
C TYR A 106 -13.96 -9.19 -3.70
N LEU A 107 -13.55 -9.76 -2.56
CA LEU A 107 -12.38 -10.61 -2.45
C LEU A 107 -12.70 -12.11 -2.57
N SER A 108 -13.96 -12.52 -2.41
CA SER A 108 -14.42 -13.90 -2.69
C SER A 108 -14.57 -14.20 -4.18
N GLU A 109 -14.59 -13.19 -5.05
CA GLU A 109 -14.61 -13.39 -6.51
C GLU A 109 -13.21 -13.65 -7.10
N CYS A 110 -12.15 -13.43 -6.32
CA CYS A 110 -10.78 -13.57 -6.82
C CYS A 110 -10.46 -14.99 -7.33
N PRO A 111 -10.81 -16.09 -6.62
CA PRO A 111 -10.61 -17.45 -7.13
C PRO A 111 -11.33 -17.69 -8.46
N GLN A 112 -12.53 -17.11 -8.65
CA GLN A 112 -13.32 -17.26 -9.88
C GLN A 112 -12.74 -16.46 -11.04
N ARG A 113 -12.00 -15.39 -10.76
CA ARG A 113 -11.40 -14.48 -11.73
C ARG A 113 -9.91 -14.75 -11.98
N ALA A 114 -9.37 -15.88 -11.51
CA ALA A 114 -7.95 -16.22 -11.65
C ALA A 114 -7.45 -16.23 -13.11
N SER A 115 -8.34 -16.52 -14.08
CA SER A 115 -8.03 -16.43 -15.52
C SER A 115 -7.65 -15.01 -15.97
N LEU A 116 -8.13 -13.97 -15.29
CA LEU A 116 -7.83 -12.57 -15.60
C LEU A 116 -6.42 -12.16 -15.17
N CYS A 117 -5.71 -12.95 -14.36
CA CYS A 117 -4.34 -12.65 -13.92
C CYS A 117 -3.34 -12.55 -15.09
N ARG A 118 -3.67 -13.13 -16.24
CA ARG A 118 -2.83 -13.08 -17.47
C ARG A 118 -3.41 -12.16 -18.54
N ASN A 119 -4.57 -11.56 -18.30
CA ASN A 119 -5.20 -10.65 -19.25
C ASN A 119 -4.65 -9.23 -19.07
N ALA A 120 -4.04 -8.68 -20.12
CA ALA A 120 -3.42 -7.36 -20.09
C ALA A 120 -4.39 -6.23 -19.72
N ALA A 121 -5.65 -6.30 -20.17
CA ALA A 121 -6.66 -5.29 -19.89
C ALA A 121 -7.07 -5.27 -18.40
N TYR A 122 -7.02 -6.43 -17.73
CA TYR A 122 -7.41 -6.58 -16.33
C TYR A 122 -6.22 -6.68 -15.37
N LEU A 123 -4.99 -6.59 -15.88
CA LEU A 123 -3.77 -6.78 -15.09
C LEU A 123 -3.69 -5.83 -13.89
N GLN A 124 -4.03 -4.54 -14.08
CA GLN A 124 -4.01 -3.56 -12.99
C GLN A 124 -5.08 -3.85 -11.94
N LEU A 125 -6.28 -4.23 -12.37
CA LEU A 125 -7.38 -4.63 -11.50
C LEU A 125 -6.98 -5.85 -10.66
N MET A 126 -6.41 -6.87 -11.28
CA MET A 126 -5.99 -8.11 -10.62
C MET A 126 -4.80 -7.89 -9.68
N ARG A 127 -3.89 -6.96 -10.00
CA ARG A 127 -2.80 -6.52 -9.10
C ARG A 127 -3.29 -5.85 -7.84
N GLN A 128 -4.38 -5.10 -7.93
CA GLN A 128 -4.92 -4.37 -6.78
C GLN A 128 -5.87 -5.23 -5.95
N GLN A 129 -6.70 -6.05 -6.60
CA GLN A 129 -7.82 -6.73 -5.95
C GLN A 129 -7.53 -8.19 -5.64
N CYS A 130 -6.72 -8.88 -6.44
CA CYS A 130 -6.44 -10.30 -6.28
C CYS A 130 -4.93 -10.65 -6.28
N PRO A 131 -4.08 -9.89 -5.57
CA PRO A 131 -2.64 -10.04 -5.69
C PRO A 131 -2.11 -11.39 -5.18
N LYS A 132 -2.73 -11.99 -4.15
CA LYS A 132 -2.42 -13.36 -3.72
C LYS A 132 -2.83 -14.38 -4.78
N THR A 133 -4.06 -14.29 -5.29
CA THR A 133 -4.58 -15.22 -6.29
C THR A 133 -3.74 -15.26 -7.56
N CYS A 134 -3.22 -14.11 -7.99
CA CYS A 134 -2.36 -14.00 -9.16
C CYS A 134 -0.88 -14.23 -8.88
N GLY A 135 -0.49 -14.59 -7.66
CA GLY A 135 0.91 -14.82 -7.29
C GLY A 135 1.79 -13.58 -7.37
N TYR A 136 1.22 -12.38 -7.40
CA TYR A 136 1.97 -11.13 -7.32
C TYR A 136 2.57 -10.90 -5.93
N CYS A 137 2.12 -11.71 -4.98
CA CYS A 137 2.55 -11.68 -3.59
C CYS A 137 2.50 -13.07 -2.96
N VAL A 138 3.47 -13.33 -2.10
CA VAL A 138 3.62 -14.55 -1.30
C VAL A 138 3.39 -14.24 0.18
#